data_AF-A0A1L9QR03-F1
#
_entry.id   AF-A0A1L9QR03-F1
#
_cell.length_a   1.000
_cell.length_b   1.000
_cell.length_c   1.000
_cell.angle_alpha   90.00
_cell.angle_beta   90.00
_cell.angle_gamma   90.00
#
_symmetry.space_group_name_H-M   'P 1'
#
loop_
_entity.id
_entity.type
_entity.pdbx_description
1 polymer ?
#
loop_
_entity_poly.entity_id
_entity_poly.type
_entity_poly.pdbx_seq_one_letter_code
_entity_poly.pdbx_strand_id
1 'polypeptide(L)'
;MASIMHWMEEGREKGKHEQAVAMILHQLPWKIGAVKPYLQEEIEALSLSALEDLSIALLKFSDSNDLELWLERTARKIPLSVS
;
A
#
# COMPACT_ATOMS: atom_id res chain seq x y z
N MET A 1 28.19 -12.48 -11.50
CA MET A 1 28.04 -12.11 -10.07
C MET A 1 27.12 -10.91 -9.88
N ALA A 2 27.38 -9.75 -10.50
CA ALA A 2 26.52 -8.55 -10.37
C ALA A 2 25.05 -8.76 -10.76
N SER A 3 24.77 -9.49 -11.85
CA SER A 3 23.39 -9.78 -12.28
C SER A 3 22.64 -10.69 -11.31
N ILE A 4 23.34 -11.52 -10.53
CA ILE A 4 22.69 -12.44 -9.58
C ILE A 4 22.21 -11.69 -8.34
N MET A 5 23.05 -10.80 -7.82
CA MET A 5 22.69 -9.95 -6.69
C MET A 5 21.49 -9.05 -7.02
N HIS A 6 21.38 -8.58 -8.26
CA HIS A 6 20.29 -7.72 -8.70
C HIS A 6 18.93 -8.42 -8.68
N TRP A 7 18.81 -9.62 -9.28
CA TRP A 7 17.51 -10.33 -9.30
C TRP A 7 17.11 -10.86 -7.92
N MET A 8 18.06 -11.19 -7.05
CA MET A 8 17.77 -11.60 -5.67
C MET A 8 17.18 -10.43 -4.86
N GLU A 9 17.75 -9.23 -5.01
CA GLU A 9 17.22 -8.04 -4.34
C GLU A 9 15.85 -7.65 -4.88
N GLU A 10 15.66 -7.68 -6.20
CA GLU A 10 14.35 -7.42 -6.82
C GLU A 10 13.29 -8.42 -6.34
N GLY A 11 13.62 -9.71 -6.26
CA GLY A 11 12.73 -10.73 -5.72
C GLY A 11 12.38 -10.51 -4.24
N ARG A 12 13.34 -10.04 -3.44
CA ARG A 12 13.12 -9.70 -2.02
C ARG A 12 12.18 -8.50 -1.89
N GLU A 13 12.40 -7.45 -2.67
CA GLU A 13 11.55 -6.25 -2.63
C GLU A 13 10.13 -6.54 -3.13
N LYS A 14 10.00 -7.31 -4.22
CA LYS A 14 8.70 -7.78 -4.70
C LYS A 14 7.97 -8.61 -3.64
N GLY A 15 8.66 -9.55 -2.99
CA GLY A 15 8.06 -10.38 -1.94
C GLY A 15 7.58 -9.57 -0.73
N LYS A 16 8.32 -8.53 -0.31
CA LYS A 16 7.87 -7.62 0.75
C LYS A 16 6.62 -6.83 0.33
N HIS A 17 6.61 -6.32 -0.89
CA HIS A 17 5.47 -5.56 -1.43
C HIS A 17 4.21 -6.43 -1.49
N GLU A 18 4.28 -7.60 -2.12
CA GLU A 18 3.15 -8.54 -2.22
C GLU A 18 2.62 -8.95 -0.84
N GLN A 19 3.52 -9.20 0.13
CA GLN A 19 3.14 -9.54 1.50
C GLN A 19 2.47 -8.37 2.23
N ALA A 20 2.97 -7.14 2.06
CA ALA A 20 2.38 -5.95 2.67
C ALA A 20 0.96 -5.68 2.13
N VAL A 21 0.78 -5.76 0.81
CA VAL A 21 -0.53 -5.67 0.14
C VAL A 21 -1.50 -6.71 0.71
N ALA A 22 -1.11 -7.99 0.68
CA ALA A 22 -1.97 -9.08 1.15
C ALA A 22 -2.38 -8.91 2.61
N MET A 23 -1.45 -8.46 3.46
CA MET A 23 -1.73 -8.20 4.87
C MET A 23 -2.75 -7.08 5.05
N ILE A 24 -2.60 -5.96 4.33
CA ILE A 24 -3.54 -4.84 4.38
C ILE A 24 -4.93 -5.27 3.91
N LEU A 25 -5.03 -5.94 2.75
CA LEU A 25 -6.30 -6.40 2.20
C LEU A 25 -7.00 -7.40 3.13
N HIS A 26 -6.25 -8.24 3.85
CA HIS A 26 -6.81 -9.11 4.87
C HIS A 26 -7.31 -8.37 6.11
N GLN A 27 -6.65 -7.29 6.54
CA GLN A 27 -7.03 -6.54 7.74
C GLN A 27 -8.27 -5.66 7.53
N LEU A 28 -8.40 -5.07 6.34
CA LEU A 28 -9.43 -4.08 6.05
C LEU A 28 -10.87 -4.57 6.29
N PRO A 29 -11.28 -5.78 5.86
CA PRO A 29 -12.62 -6.32 6.15
C PRO A 29 -12.97 -6.36 7.64
N TRP A 30 -11.97 -6.58 8.50
CA TRP A 30 -12.17 -6.63 9.96
C TRP A 30 -12.22 -5.24 10.61
N LYS A 31 -11.66 -4.22 9.95
CA LYS A 31 -11.58 -2.86 10.48
C LYS A 31 -12.74 -1.99 10.02
N ILE A 32 -13.04 -2.03 8.73
CA ILE A 32 -13.93 -1.08 8.07
C ILE A 32 -15.02 -1.76 7.24
N GLY A 33 -15.09 -3.10 7.26
CA GLY A 33 -15.99 -3.88 6.42
C GLY A 33 -15.51 -4.04 4.99
N ALA A 34 -16.42 -4.44 4.10
CA ALA A 34 -16.07 -4.79 2.72
C ALA A 34 -15.44 -3.60 1.96
N VAL A 35 -14.26 -3.83 1.40
CA VAL A 35 -13.51 -2.84 0.62
C VAL A 35 -13.92 -2.92 -0.84
N LYS A 36 -14.28 -1.77 -1.43
CA LYS A 36 -14.64 -1.67 -2.84
C LYS A 36 -13.44 -2.04 -3.74
N PRO A 37 -13.65 -2.72 -4.89
CA PRO A 37 -12.54 -3.17 -5.75
C PRO A 37 -11.56 -2.06 -6.16
N TYR A 38 -12.04 -0.87 -6.52
CA TYR A 38 -11.13 0.22 -6.93
C TYR A 38 -10.18 0.67 -5.80
N LEU A 39 -10.58 0.57 -4.54
CA LEU A 39 -9.69 0.88 -3.40
C LEU A 39 -8.63 -0.20 -3.22
N GLN A 40 -8.93 -1.45 -3.58
CA GLN A 40 -7.95 -2.54 -3.56
C GLN A 40 -6.89 -2.32 -4.64
N GLU A 41 -7.30 -1.93 -5.84
CA GLU A 41 -6.40 -1.56 -6.94
C GLU A 41 -5.49 -0.38 -6.56
N GLU A 42 -6.04 0.64 -5.89
CA GLU A 42 -5.24 1.76 -5.40
C GLU A 42 -4.21 1.33 -4.35
N ILE A 43 -4.57 0.41 -3.44
CA ILE A 43 -3.65 -0.15 -2.45
C ILE A 43 -2.54 -0.95 -3.12
N GLU A 44 -2.86 -1.79 -4.10
CA GLU A 44 -1.89 -2.57 -4.86
C GLU A 44 -0.86 -1.70 -5.59
N ALA A 45 -1.25 -0.50 -6.01
CA ALA A 45 -0.39 0.46 -6.68
C ALA A 45 0.52 1.26 -5.73
N LEU A 46 0.34 1.16 -4.40
CA LEU A 46 1.17 1.89 -3.43
C LEU A 46 2.60 1.34 -3.39
N SER A 47 3.56 2.22 -3.13
CA SER A 47 4.93 1.82 -2.80
C SER A 47 4.99 1.04 -1.47
N LEU A 48 6.03 0.23 -1.27
CA LEU A 48 6.23 -0.50 -0.01
C LEU A 48 6.20 0.42 1.22
N SER A 49 6.86 1.58 1.16
CA SER A 49 6.85 2.55 2.26
C SER A 49 5.45 3.11 2.53
N ALA A 50 4.65 3.37 1.49
CA ALA A 50 3.28 3.82 1.68
C ALA A 50 2.37 2.71 2.25
N LEU A 51 2.63 1.45 1.91
CA LEU A 51 1.95 0.31 2.52
C LEU A 51 2.31 0.16 4.01
N GLU A 52 3.59 0.36 4.36
CA GLU A 52 4.02 0.39 5.77
C GLU A 52 3.33 1.52 6.54
N ASP A 53 3.26 2.73 5.98
CA ASP A 53 2.54 3.86 6.57
C ASP A 53 1.04 3.58 6.72
N LEU A 54 0.42 2.96 5.71
CA LEU A 54 -0.98 2.54 5.75
C LEU A 54 -1.22 1.54 6.89
N SER A 55 -0.30 0.59 7.10
CA SER A 55 -0.42 -0.40 8.17
C SER A 55 -0.55 0.22 9.57
N ILE A 56 0.14 1.35 9.80
CA ILE A 56 0.07 2.10 11.06
C ILE A 56 -1.23 2.92 11.10
N ALA A 57 -1.60 3.57 9.99
CA ALA A 57 -2.82 4.38 9.89
C ALA A 57 -4.09 3.55 10.10
N LEU A 58 -4.14 2.31 9.58
CA LEU A 58 -5.25 1.36 9.75
C LEU A 58 -5.64 1.13 11.21
N LEU A 59 -4.70 1.26 12.15
CA LEU A 59 -4.97 1.11 13.57
C LEU A 59 -5.91 2.19 14.12
N LYS A 60 -6.14 3.28 13.37
CA LYS A 60 -6.97 4.42 13.73
C LYS A 60 -8.26 4.52 12.91
N PHE A 61 -8.45 3.66 11.91
CA PHE A 61 -9.64 3.73 11.07
C PHE A 61 -10.87 3.23 11.81
N SER A 62 -11.97 3.92 11.59
CA SER A 62 -13.30 3.61 12.13
C SER A 62 -14.25 3.12 11.04
N ASP A 63 -14.08 3.60 9.81
CA ASP A 63 -14.92 3.23 8.66
C ASP A 63 -14.18 3.39 7.31
N SER A 64 -14.89 3.11 6.21
CA SER A 64 -14.32 3.16 4.86
C SER A 64 -13.94 4.57 4.40
N ASN A 65 -14.57 5.62 4.94
CA ASN A 65 -14.25 6.99 4.59
C ASN A 65 -12.84 7.39 5.09
N ASP A 66 -12.38 6.82 6.21
CA ASP A 66 -11.00 7.02 6.67
C ASP A 66 -9.96 6.51 5.65
N LEU A 67 -10.22 5.33 5.06
CA LEU A 67 -9.37 4.77 4.01
C LEU A 67 -9.39 5.62 2.74
N GLU A 68 -10.58 6.02 2.29
CA GLU A 68 -10.74 6.87 1.10
C GLU A 68 -9.99 8.20 1.28
N LEU A 69 -10.12 8.86 2.43
CA LEU A 69 -9.39 10.10 2.74
C LEU A 69 -7.88 9.90 2.84
N TRP A 70 -7.42 8.77 3.40
CA TRP A 70 -6.00 8.47 3.50
C TRP A 70 -5.38 8.26 2.11
N LEU A 71 -6.05 7.49 1.26
CA LEU A 71 -5.62 7.26 -0.12
C LEU A 71 -5.64 8.56 -0.93
N GLU A 72 -6.68 9.37 -0.81
CA GLU A 72 -6.78 10.66 -1.51
C GLU A 72 -5.65 11.63 -1.12
N ARG A 73 -5.17 11.58 0.13
CA ARG A 73 -4.04 12.39 0.62
C ARG A 73 -2.69 11.84 0.17
N THR A 74 -2.56 10.52 0.09
CA THR A 74 -1.28 9.85 -0.17
C THR A 74 -1.04 9.64 -1.67
N ALA A 75 -2.07 9.27 -2.43
CA ALA A 75 -2.04 9.16 -3.88
C ALA A 75 -1.91 10.52 -4.59
N ARG A 76 -2.35 11.62 -3.95
CA ARG A 76 -2.09 13.00 -4.41
C ARG A 76 -0.78 13.59 -3.93
N LYS A 77 0.14 12.81 -3.36
CA LYS A 77 1.57 13.16 -3.40
C LYS A 77 2.06 13.05 -4.84
N ILE A 78 1.52 13.88 -5.73
CA ILE A 78 2.17 14.26 -6.97
C ILE A 78 3.51 14.84 -6.52
N PRO A 79 4.66 14.33 -6.97
CA PRO A 79 5.88 15.12 -6.91
C PRO A 79 5.64 16.36 -7.77
N LEU A 80 5.18 17.44 -7.13
CA LEU A 80 5.12 18.77 -7.73
C LEU A 80 6.58 19.21 -7.93
N SER A 81 6.98 19.23 -9.21
CA SER A 81 8.20 19.81 -9.78
C SER A 81 9.47 18.95 -9.61
N VAL A 82 10.39 18.89 -10.57
CA VAL A 82 10.74 19.85 -11.63
C VAL A 82 11.21 19.11 -12.90
N SER A 83 10.99 19.81 -14.02
CA SER A 83 11.59 19.76 -15.36
C SER A 83 12.92 19.03 -15.56
#